data_AF-A0A653I692-F1
#
_entry.id   AF-A0A653I692-F1
#
_cell.length_a   1.000
_cell.length_b   1.000
_cell.length_c   1.000
_cell.angle_alpha   90.00
_cell.angle_beta   90.00
_cell.angle_gamma   90.00
#
_symmetry.space_group_name_H-M   'P 1'
#
loop_
_entity.id
_entity.type
_entity.pdbx_description
1 polymer ?
#
loop_
_entity_poly.entity_id
_entity_poly.type
_entity_poly.pdbx_seq_one_letter_code
_entity_poly.pdbx_strand_id
1 'polypeptide(L)'
;MRFQRDEWIDVFRELLPRDDWQDLIRLQVSQHAYPFEVKLLERPLKQNPNISDFSDWTVQSHFIMTNAAQLEQFLEHLVIEQQEMATEAEVTLIVQKQEQGIVRVTNDCVAMYGVAYEELDESGTEYENFFDAVLPHATFPVEVVFCGRDVLENQDSIHVMTLHDSNWQAVFEEHLLHLLNRKEVTTGKSSRSSKQTLEDFMSEFSLLMAYNFIVTRDATDRFGMLDHFCTNGKIAHFGKIDNVETSFK
;
A
#
# COMPACT_ATOMS: atom_id res chain seq x y z
N MET A 1 -1.56 8.32 18.25
CA MET A 1 -0.20 8.68 18.76
C MET A 1 0.76 8.52 17.59
N ARG A 2 1.59 9.52 17.27
CA ARG A 2 2.55 9.40 16.15
C ARG A 2 3.68 8.46 16.57
N PHE A 3 3.83 7.36 15.85
CA PHE A 3 4.93 6.42 16.04
C PHE A 3 5.91 6.58 14.87
N GLN A 4 7.18 6.69 15.21
CA GLN A 4 8.25 6.40 14.28
C GLN A 4 8.89 5.13 14.80
N ARG A 5 8.56 3.99 14.18
CA ARG A 5 9.24 2.74 14.49
C ARG A 5 10.47 2.62 13.58
N ASP A 6 11.55 2.07 14.12
CA ASP A 6 12.71 1.61 13.36
C ASP A 6 12.36 0.32 12.58
N GLU A 7 11.27 0.38 11.81
CA GLU A 7 10.68 -0.73 11.07
C GLU A 7 10.44 -0.31 9.62
N TRP A 8 10.42 -1.30 8.74
CA TRP A 8 10.02 -1.14 7.35
C TRP A 8 8.51 -1.29 7.25
N ILE A 9 7.87 -0.39 6.50
CA ILE A 9 6.50 -0.55 6.04
C ILE A 9 6.56 -0.93 4.57
N ASP A 10 6.05 -2.12 4.28
CA ASP A 10 5.96 -2.65 2.93
C ASP A 10 4.56 -2.34 2.38
N VAL A 11 4.52 -1.64 1.25
CA VAL A 11 3.31 -1.36 0.49
C VAL A 11 3.46 -2.01 -0.87
N PHE A 12 2.71 -3.08 -1.13
CA PHE A 12 2.74 -3.68 -2.45
C PHE A 12 2.23 -2.69 -3.50
N ARG A 13 2.83 -2.69 -4.68
CA ARG A 13 2.48 -1.75 -5.75
C ARG A 13 1.07 -1.99 -6.28
N GLU A 14 0.60 -3.23 -6.22
CA GLU A 14 -0.79 -3.58 -6.50
C GLU A 14 -1.79 -2.97 -5.50
N LEU A 15 -1.36 -2.56 -4.30
CA LEU A 15 -2.22 -1.87 -3.34
C LEU A 15 -2.46 -0.40 -3.72
N LEU A 16 -1.68 0.13 -4.67
CA LEU A 16 -1.67 1.54 -5.00
C LEU A 16 -2.71 1.82 -6.10
N PRO A 17 -3.73 2.69 -5.84
CA PRO A 17 -4.86 2.89 -6.75
C PRO A 17 -4.44 3.29 -8.18
N ARG A 18 -3.26 3.89 -8.34
CA ARG A 18 -2.73 4.40 -9.60
C ARG A 18 -1.29 3.95 -9.87
N ASP A 19 -0.82 2.92 -9.18
CA ASP A 19 0.61 2.55 -9.14
C ASP A 19 1.50 3.78 -8.81
N ASP A 20 1.03 4.59 -7.86
CA ASP A 20 1.61 5.88 -7.48
C ASP A 20 2.80 5.73 -6.50
N TRP A 21 3.60 4.67 -6.66
CA TRP A 21 4.74 4.36 -5.79
C TRP A 21 5.76 5.50 -5.70
N GLN A 22 5.85 6.31 -6.73
CA GLN A 22 6.69 7.50 -6.75
C GLN A 22 6.25 8.53 -5.70
N ASP A 23 4.95 8.66 -5.43
CA ASP A 23 4.42 9.54 -4.39
C ASP A 23 4.82 9.06 -3.00
N LEU A 24 4.92 7.75 -2.78
CA LEU A 24 5.46 7.17 -1.55
C LEU A 24 6.95 7.46 -1.37
N ILE A 25 7.75 7.44 -2.45
CA ILE A 25 9.15 7.91 -2.39
C ILE A 25 9.19 9.38 -1.99
N ARG A 26 8.41 10.24 -2.66
CA ARG A 26 8.36 11.67 -2.37
C ARG A 26 8.00 11.92 -0.92
N LEU A 27 6.99 11.23 -0.43
CA LEU A 27 6.55 11.29 0.96
C LEU A 27 7.70 10.96 1.90
N GLN A 28 8.38 9.84 1.69
CA GLN A 28 9.43 9.41 2.60
C GLN A 28 10.66 10.31 2.53
N VAL A 29 11.07 10.70 1.33
CA VAL A 29 12.23 11.59 1.14
C VAL A 29 11.97 12.98 1.73
N SER A 30 10.74 13.49 1.68
CA SER A 30 10.38 14.80 2.22
C SER A 30 10.58 14.93 3.74
N GLN A 31 10.65 13.80 4.46
CA GLN A 31 10.90 13.75 5.90
C GLN A 31 12.37 13.93 6.28
N HIS A 32 13.28 13.93 5.30
CA HIS A 32 14.71 13.98 5.53
C HIS A 32 15.38 15.15 4.78
N ALA A 33 16.48 15.65 5.34
CA ALA A 33 17.30 16.65 4.66
C ALA A 33 18.24 15.99 3.63
N TYR A 34 18.37 16.62 2.46
CA TYR A 34 19.38 16.25 1.44
C TYR A 34 20.81 16.29 2.01
N PRO A 35 21.79 15.58 1.42
CA PRO A 35 21.70 14.77 0.20
C PRO A 35 21.21 13.33 0.43
N PHE A 36 20.78 12.68 -0.65
CA PHE A 36 20.46 11.25 -0.72
C PHE A 36 21.35 10.54 -1.75
N GLU A 37 21.68 9.29 -1.46
CA GLU A 37 22.30 8.37 -2.40
C GLU A 37 21.19 7.54 -3.04
N VAL A 38 21.14 7.50 -4.38
CA VAL A 38 20.11 6.78 -5.13
C VAL A 38 20.77 5.78 -6.06
N LYS A 39 20.39 4.51 -5.95
CA LYS A 39 20.92 3.41 -6.76
C LYS A 39 19.77 2.69 -7.45
N LEU A 40 19.90 2.48 -8.77
CA LEU A 40 19.05 1.56 -9.51
C LEU A 40 19.85 0.28 -9.77
N LEU A 41 19.34 -0.83 -9.29
CA LEU A 41 19.94 -2.14 -9.37
C LEU A 41 19.09 -3.04 -10.25
N GLU A 42 19.73 -3.94 -10.98
CA GLU A 42 19.05 -4.94 -11.80
C GLU A 42 19.70 -6.31 -11.62
N ARG A 43 18.86 -7.34 -11.62
CA ARG A 43 19.31 -8.73 -11.58
C ARG A 43 18.47 -9.63 -12.49
N PRO A 44 19.10 -10.51 -13.30
CA PRO A 44 18.36 -11.53 -14.04
C PRO A 44 17.68 -12.55 -13.10
N LEU A 45 16.41 -12.89 -13.34
CA LEU A 45 15.64 -13.80 -12.48
C LEU A 45 16.14 -15.26 -12.49
N LYS A 46 17.03 -15.62 -13.43
CA LYS A 46 17.62 -16.97 -13.51
C LYS A 46 18.67 -17.25 -12.42
N GLN A 47 18.98 -16.29 -11.56
CA GLN A 47 19.98 -16.42 -10.49
C GLN A 47 19.32 -16.73 -9.12
N ASN A 48 20.08 -17.25 -8.16
CA ASN A 48 19.58 -17.85 -6.90
C ASN A 48 19.02 -16.78 -5.92
N PRO A 49 17.87 -17.00 -5.24
CA PRO A 49 17.08 -15.95 -4.60
C PRO A 49 17.63 -15.60 -3.21
N ASN A 50 18.34 -14.48 -3.09
CA ASN A 50 18.42 -13.80 -1.82
C ASN A 50 18.17 -12.32 -2.06
N ILE A 51 16.93 -11.91 -1.85
CA ILE A 51 16.39 -10.58 -2.16
C ILE A 51 16.87 -9.52 -1.15
N SER A 52 17.55 -9.95 -0.08
CA SER A 52 18.12 -9.10 0.97
C SER A 52 19.61 -8.79 0.78
N ASP A 53 20.29 -9.45 -0.17
CA ASP A 53 21.70 -9.21 -0.48
C ASP A 53 21.85 -8.66 -1.90
N PHE A 54 22.28 -7.40 -1.99
CA PHE A 54 22.46 -6.66 -3.24
C PHE A 54 23.89 -6.73 -3.79
N SER A 55 24.80 -7.42 -3.12
CA SER A 55 26.23 -7.42 -3.49
C SER A 55 26.47 -7.94 -4.92
N ASP A 56 25.65 -8.87 -5.39
CA ASP A 56 25.74 -9.48 -6.72
C ASP A 56 24.87 -8.78 -7.79
N TRP A 57 24.18 -7.68 -7.44
CA TRP A 57 23.28 -6.99 -8.37
C TRP A 57 24.04 -5.99 -9.25
N THR A 58 23.62 -5.87 -10.51
CA THR A 58 24.23 -4.90 -11.44
C THR A 58 23.73 -3.50 -11.12
N VAL A 59 24.65 -2.56 -10.89
CA VAL A 59 24.30 -1.14 -10.70
C VAL A 59 24.05 -0.51 -12.07
N GLN A 60 22.79 -0.28 -12.41
CA GLN A 60 22.38 0.39 -13.65
C GLN A 60 22.63 1.90 -13.57
N SER A 61 22.36 2.49 -12.41
CA SER A 61 22.62 3.90 -12.17
C SER A 61 22.89 4.19 -10.70
N HIS A 62 23.69 5.23 -10.45
CA HIS A 62 24.08 5.67 -9.11
C HIS A 62 24.25 7.19 -9.09
N PHE A 63 23.48 7.86 -8.23
CA PHE A 63 23.46 9.31 -8.11
C PHE A 63 23.56 9.76 -6.65
N ILE A 64 24.16 10.92 -6.43
CA ILE A 64 24.02 11.68 -5.19
C ILE A 64 23.15 12.89 -5.50
N MET A 65 21.92 12.88 -4.97
CA MET A 65 20.96 13.96 -5.13
C MET A 65 21.10 14.94 -3.98
N THR A 66 21.22 16.23 -4.29
CA THR A 66 21.43 17.32 -3.32
C THR A 66 20.21 18.22 -3.17
N ASN A 67 19.18 18.05 -3.99
CA ASN A 67 17.93 18.78 -3.91
C ASN A 67 16.75 18.01 -4.54
N ALA A 68 15.52 18.49 -4.26
CA ALA A 68 14.28 17.86 -4.72
C ALA A 68 14.10 17.85 -6.25
N ALA A 69 14.56 18.89 -6.96
CA ALA A 69 14.40 18.94 -8.41
C ALA A 69 15.14 17.80 -9.12
N GLN A 70 16.30 17.38 -8.59
CA GLN A 70 17.03 16.23 -9.13
C GLN A 70 16.30 14.90 -8.93
N LEU A 71 15.64 14.74 -7.77
CA LEU A 71 14.82 13.55 -7.51
C LEU A 71 13.59 13.53 -8.42
N GLU A 72 12.87 14.65 -8.53
CA GLU A 72 11.69 14.75 -9.39
C GLU A 72 12.02 14.41 -10.84
N GLN A 73 13.07 15.04 -11.39
CA GLN A 73 13.50 14.75 -12.76
C GLN A 73 13.88 13.28 -12.95
N PHE A 74 14.50 12.65 -11.95
CA PHE A 74 14.84 11.23 -12.02
C PHE A 74 13.58 10.35 -11.98
N LEU A 75 12.65 10.61 -11.06
CA LEU A 75 11.41 9.84 -10.92
C LEU A 75 10.51 9.97 -12.16
N GLU A 76 10.41 11.16 -12.76
CA GLU A 76 9.62 11.39 -13.99
C GLU A 76 10.03 10.48 -15.16
N HIS A 77 11.29 10.06 -15.21
CA HIS A 77 11.82 9.21 -16.29
C HIS A 77 12.06 7.76 -15.84
N LEU A 78 11.84 7.45 -14.57
CA LEU A 78 12.08 6.12 -14.02
C LEU A 78 10.85 5.24 -14.25
N VAL A 79 11.06 4.16 -14.99
CA VAL A 79 10.06 3.10 -15.17
C VAL A 79 10.58 1.85 -14.47
N ILE A 80 9.83 1.36 -13.48
CA ILE A 80 10.00 0.04 -12.90
C ILE A 80 8.70 -0.69 -13.21
N GLU A 81 8.73 -1.66 -14.12
CA GLU A 81 7.54 -2.41 -14.49
C GLU A 81 7.06 -3.24 -13.30
N GLN A 82 5.75 -3.27 -13.05
CA GLN A 82 5.20 -4.18 -12.06
C GLN A 82 5.38 -5.62 -12.54
N GLN A 83 5.68 -6.56 -11.64
CA GLN A 83 5.95 -7.93 -12.04
C GLN A 83 4.66 -8.62 -12.50
N GLU A 84 4.40 -8.65 -13.80
CA GLU A 84 3.61 -9.73 -14.38
C GLU A 84 4.48 -11.00 -14.43
N MET A 85 3.88 -12.19 -14.53
CA MET A 85 4.55 -13.50 -14.62
C MET A 85 5.64 -13.62 -15.72
N ALA A 86 5.91 -12.57 -16.49
CA ALA A 86 6.76 -12.53 -17.68
C ALA A 86 8.01 -11.61 -17.60
N THR A 87 8.29 -10.93 -16.48
CA THR A 87 9.51 -10.09 -16.39
C THR A 87 10.78 -10.94 -16.52
N GLU A 88 11.80 -10.45 -17.22
CA GLU A 88 13.09 -11.17 -17.40
C GLU A 88 14.12 -10.85 -16.30
N ALA A 89 13.93 -9.73 -15.60
CA ALA A 89 14.83 -9.22 -14.57
C ALA A 89 14.05 -8.57 -13.42
N GLU A 90 14.64 -8.62 -12.24
CA GLU A 90 14.21 -7.88 -11.05
C GLU A 90 14.95 -6.55 -11.02
N VAL A 91 14.21 -5.46 -10.89
CA VAL A 91 14.73 -4.09 -10.78
C VAL A 91 14.45 -3.59 -9.37
N THR A 92 15.48 -3.07 -8.71
CA THR A 92 15.35 -2.47 -7.38
C THR A 92 15.94 -1.07 -7.37
N LEU A 93 15.12 -0.07 -7.06
CA LEU A 93 15.56 1.25 -6.66
C LEU A 93 15.83 1.25 -5.15
N ILE A 94 16.96 1.84 -4.75
CA ILE A 94 17.30 2.08 -3.35
C ILE A 94 17.59 3.57 -3.16
N VAL A 95 16.92 4.20 -2.21
CA VAL A 95 17.22 5.55 -1.73
C VAL A 95 17.80 5.44 -0.33
N GLN A 96 19.00 5.98 -0.12
CA GLN A 96 19.75 5.88 1.12
C GLN A 96 20.11 7.26 1.67
N LYS A 97 20.18 7.35 3.00
CA LYS A 97 20.67 8.50 3.75
C LYS A 97 21.73 8.02 4.73
N GLN A 98 22.95 8.53 4.60
CA GLN A 98 24.07 8.15 5.49
C GLN A 98 24.24 6.63 5.59
N GLU A 99 24.27 5.94 4.44
CA GLU A 99 24.38 4.48 4.32
C GLU A 99 23.17 3.66 4.81
N GLN A 100 22.17 4.30 5.44
CA GLN A 100 20.90 3.68 5.81
C GLN A 100 19.90 3.75 4.65
N GLY A 101 19.31 2.63 4.26
CA GLY A 101 18.18 2.62 3.32
C GLY A 101 16.95 3.28 3.95
N ILE A 102 16.33 4.23 3.24
CA ILE A 102 15.08 4.88 3.66
C ILE A 102 13.90 4.53 2.76
N VAL A 103 14.16 4.21 1.49
CA VAL A 103 13.17 3.68 0.57
C VAL A 103 13.80 2.60 -0.30
N ARG A 104 13.04 1.53 -0.56
CA ARG A 104 13.34 0.52 -1.55
C ARG A 104 12.11 0.31 -2.42
N VAL A 105 12.27 0.32 -3.73
CA VAL A 105 11.20 -0.02 -4.67
C VAL A 105 11.65 -1.19 -5.51
N THR A 106 10.89 -2.28 -5.47
CA THR A 106 11.04 -3.42 -6.38
C THR A 106 9.95 -3.38 -7.44
N ASN A 107 9.92 -4.39 -8.31
CA ASN A 107 8.80 -4.58 -9.23
C ASN A 107 7.45 -4.67 -8.49
N ASP A 108 7.41 -5.24 -7.29
CA ASP A 108 6.15 -5.56 -6.59
C ASP A 108 5.87 -4.74 -5.35
N CYS A 109 6.86 -4.06 -4.78
CA CYS A 109 6.74 -3.46 -3.46
C CYS A 109 7.50 -2.14 -3.34
N VAL A 110 6.92 -1.22 -2.56
CA VAL A 110 7.57 -0.05 -2.01
C VAL A 110 7.75 -0.27 -0.52
N ALA A 111 8.99 -0.47 -0.09
CA ALA A 111 9.35 -0.54 1.30
C ALA A 111 9.87 0.83 1.76
N MET A 112 9.33 1.37 2.84
CA MET A 112 9.74 2.64 3.42
C MET A 112 10.18 2.43 4.88
N TYR A 113 11.38 2.88 5.23
CA TYR A 113 11.94 2.71 6.57
C TYR A 113 11.68 3.94 7.44
N GLY A 114 11.17 3.73 8.66
CA GLY A 114 11.03 4.82 9.62
C GLY A 114 9.96 5.84 9.23
N VAL A 115 8.93 5.41 8.49
CA VAL A 115 7.77 6.22 8.13
C VAL A 115 7.13 6.79 9.39
N ALA A 116 6.86 8.09 9.41
CA ALA A 116 5.98 8.65 10.42
C ALA A 116 4.54 8.20 10.12
N TYR A 117 3.99 7.32 10.95
CA TYR A 117 2.61 6.87 10.83
C TYR A 117 1.86 7.02 12.16
N GLU A 118 0.55 7.14 12.07
CA GLU A 118 -0.34 7.00 13.21
C GLU A 118 -0.95 5.60 13.20
N GLU A 119 -0.69 4.86 14.26
CA GLU A 119 -1.41 3.62 14.56
C GLU A 119 -2.71 3.99 15.27
N LEU A 120 -3.84 3.53 14.75
CA LEU A 120 -5.15 3.74 15.37
C LEU A 120 -5.53 2.53 16.22
N ASP A 121 -6.11 2.80 17.40
CA ASP A 121 -6.44 1.77 18.39
C ASP A 121 -7.30 0.66 17.77
N GLU A 122 -6.97 -0.58 18.13
CA GLU A 122 -7.69 -1.79 17.76
C GLU A 122 -9.09 -1.80 18.40
N SER A 123 -10.07 -1.11 17.82
CA SER A 123 -11.48 -1.36 18.14
C SER A 123 -12.10 -2.38 17.20
N GLY A 124 -11.38 -3.48 16.92
CA GLY A 124 -11.84 -4.62 16.12
C GLY A 124 -11.20 -4.72 14.74
N THR A 125 -10.89 -5.93 14.31
CA THR A 125 -10.19 -6.22 13.04
C THR A 125 -11.06 -6.10 11.78
N GLU A 126 -12.28 -5.59 11.92
CA GLU A 126 -13.28 -5.51 10.85
C GLU A 126 -13.13 -4.22 10.03
N TYR A 127 -13.45 -4.29 8.72
CA TYR A 127 -13.30 -3.15 7.78
C TYR A 127 -14.20 -1.96 8.17
N GLU A 128 -15.27 -2.21 8.92
CA GLU A 128 -16.09 -1.15 9.51
C GLU A 128 -15.24 -0.23 10.39
N ASN A 129 -14.41 -0.80 11.27
CA ASN A 129 -13.53 -0.04 12.15
C ASN A 129 -12.46 0.72 11.37
N PHE A 130 -11.99 0.15 10.26
CA PHE A 130 -11.09 0.86 9.36
C PHE A 130 -11.74 2.13 8.81
N PHE A 131 -12.96 2.04 8.25
CA PHE A 131 -13.64 3.22 7.72
C PHE A 131 -14.05 4.21 8.82
N ASP A 132 -14.49 3.73 9.97
CA ASP A 132 -14.81 4.57 11.13
C ASP A 132 -13.57 5.32 11.65
N ALA A 133 -12.38 4.76 11.50
CA ALA A 133 -11.13 5.40 11.90
C ALA A 133 -10.58 6.35 10.82
N VAL A 134 -10.74 6.02 9.54
CA VAL A 134 -10.18 6.77 8.40
C VAL A 134 -11.07 7.96 8.02
N LEU A 135 -12.35 7.72 7.76
CA LEU A 135 -13.25 8.65 7.09
C LEU A 135 -13.54 9.95 7.87
N PRO A 136 -13.65 9.97 9.22
CA PRO A 136 -13.91 11.20 9.96
C PRO A 136 -12.85 12.29 9.76
N HIS A 137 -11.66 11.91 9.30
CA HIS A 137 -10.53 12.81 9.10
C HIS A 137 -10.09 12.90 7.63
N ALA A 138 -10.83 12.27 6.70
CA ALA A 138 -10.47 12.22 5.30
C ALA A 138 -10.99 13.44 4.53
N THR A 139 -10.23 13.90 3.54
CA THR A 139 -10.69 14.88 2.56
C THR A 139 -11.21 14.18 1.31
N PHE A 140 -12.51 14.30 1.01
CA PHE A 140 -13.10 13.68 -0.18
C PHE A 140 -12.68 14.38 -1.50
N PRO A 141 -12.63 13.65 -2.63
CA PRO A 141 -12.93 12.22 -2.78
C PRO A 141 -11.84 11.33 -2.16
N VAL A 142 -12.25 10.15 -1.69
CA VAL A 142 -11.35 9.11 -1.18
C VAL A 142 -11.33 7.94 -2.16
N GLU A 143 -10.17 7.64 -2.71
CA GLU A 143 -9.94 6.42 -3.47
C GLU A 143 -9.77 5.25 -2.51
N VAL A 144 -10.39 4.11 -2.83
CA VAL A 144 -10.33 2.89 -2.02
C VAL A 144 -9.89 1.74 -2.90
N VAL A 145 -8.85 1.04 -2.48
CA VAL A 145 -8.43 -0.24 -3.06
C VAL A 145 -8.76 -1.32 -2.07
N PHE A 146 -9.70 -2.19 -2.44
CA PHE A 146 -10.03 -3.40 -1.70
C PHE A 146 -9.41 -4.60 -2.40
N CYS A 147 -8.84 -5.53 -1.64
CA CYS A 147 -8.34 -6.78 -2.19
C CYS A 147 -8.70 -8.01 -1.37
N GLY A 148 -9.12 -9.06 -2.08
CA GLY A 148 -9.51 -10.35 -1.52
C GLY A 148 -8.66 -11.52 -2.02
N ARG A 149 -7.34 -11.37 -2.20
CA ARG A 149 -6.47 -12.31 -2.96
C ARG A 149 -6.44 -13.75 -2.43
N ASP A 150 -6.61 -13.96 -1.13
CA ASP A 150 -6.64 -15.32 -0.55
C ASP A 150 -7.98 -16.03 -0.74
N VAL A 151 -8.98 -15.31 -1.28
CA VAL A 151 -10.36 -15.79 -1.41
C VAL A 151 -10.94 -15.62 -2.82
N LEU A 152 -10.40 -14.69 -3.60
CA LEU A 152 -10.75 -14.38 -4.97
C LEU A 152 -9.63 -14.80 -5.93
N GLU A 153 -9.99 -15.14 -7.16
CA GLU A 153 -8.98 -15.38 -8.21
C GLU A 153 -8.19 -14.09 -8.51
N ASN A 154 -6.89 -14.22 -8.79
CA ASN A 154 -5.95 -13.11 -8.97
C ASN A 154 -6.41 -12.02 -9.97
N GLN A 155 -7.22 -12.36 -10.98
CA GLN A 155 -7.69 -11.39 -11.97
C GLN A 155 -8.81 -10.49 -11.46
N ASP A 156 -9.54 -10.94 -10.44
CA ASP A 156 -10.70 -10.26 -9.88
C ASP A 156 -10.49 -9.90 -8.40
N SER A 157 -9.27 -10.07 -7.88
CA SER A 157 -9.03 -9.91 -6.45
C SER A 157 -8.98 -8.44 -6.03
N ILE A 158 -8.67 -7.52 -6.94
CA ILE A 158 -8.45 -6.10 -6.65
C ILE A 158 -9.60 -5.25 -7.21
N HIS A 159 -10.19 -4.44 -6.35
CA HIS A 159 -11.28 -3.53 -6.68
C HIS A 159 -10.93 -2.10 -6.29
N VAL A 160 -11.02 -1.20 -7.27
CA VAL A 160 -10.84 0.25 -7.05
C VAL A 160 -12.20 0.92 -7.03
N MET A 161 -12.45 1.69 -5.98
CA MET A 161 -13.71 2.41 -5.74
C MET A 161 -13.41 3.86 -5.37
N THR A 162 -14.43 4.72 -5.45
CA THR A 162 -14.32 6.12 -5.01
C THR A 162 -15.47 6.46 -4.08
N LEU A 163 -15.13 6.99 -2.92
CA LEU A 163 -16.08 7.54 -1.96
C LEU A 163 -16.16 9.05 -2.17
N HIS A 164 -17.39 9.56 -2.23
CA HIS A 164 -17.66 11.01 -2.30
C HIS A 164 -18.16 11.58 -0.96
N ASP A 165 -18.56 10.71 -0.05
CA ASP A 165 -18.99 11.02 1.31
C ASP A 165 -18.68 9.83 2.23
N SER A 166 -19.13 9.90 3.48
CA SER A 166 -18.89 8.85 4.48
C SER A 166 -19.74 7.59 4.31
N ASN A 167 -20.63 7.51 3.31
CA ASN A 167 -21.49 6.35 3.08
C ASN A 167 -20.77 5.24 2.29
N TRP A 168 -19.66 4.77 2.86
CA TRP A 168 -18.82 3.74 2.25
C TRP A 168 -19.55 2.42 2.02
N GLN A 169 -20.49 2.06 2.91
CA GLN A 169 -21.27 0.83 2.83
C GLN A 169 -22.04 0.75 1.51
N ALA A 170 -22.72 1.82 1.10
CA ALA A 170 -23.48 1.83 -0.15
C ALA A 170 -22.59 1.61 -1.37
N VAL A 171 -21.40 2.21 -1.38
CA VAL A 171 -20.41 2.04 -2.47
C VAL A 171 -19.88 0.61 -2.49
N PHE A 172 -19.51 0.06 -1.33
CA PHE A 172 -19.10 -1.34 -1.21
C PHE A 172 -20.19 -2.30 -1.66
N GLU A 173 -21.44 -2.04 -1.27
CA GLU A 173 -22.56 -2.90 -1.63
C GLU A 173 -22.78 -2.92 -3.15
N GLU A 174 -22.73 -1.75 -3.79
CA GLU A 174 -22.83 -1.61 -5.25
C GLU A 174 -21.69 -2.36 -5.97
N HIS A 175 -20.46 -2.24 -5.45
CA HIS A 175 -19.27 -2.75 -6.14
C HIS A 175 -18.95 -4.21 -5.82
N LEU A 176 -19.26 -4.73 -4.64
CA LEU A 176 -18.72 -6.02 -4.18
C LEU A 176 -19.78 -7.11 -3.99
N LEU A 177 -21.06 -6.79 -3.72
CA LEU A 177 -22.07 -7.84 -3.46
C LEU A 177 -22.33 -8.75 -4.66
N HIS A 178 -22.02 -8.30 -5.87
CA HIS A 178 -22.13 -9.15 -7.05
C HIS A 178 -21.21 -10.38 -6.98
N LEU A 179 -20.08 -10.29 -6.25
CA LEU A 179 -19.13 -11.38 -6.06
C LEU A 179 -19.73 -12.54 -5.26
N LEU A 180 -20.65 -12.26 -4.33
CA LEU A 180 -21.37 -13.31 -3.60
C LEU A 180 -22.16 -14.22 -4.54
N ASN A 181 -22.56 -13.76 -5.71
CA ASN A 181 -23.34 -14.56 -6.66
C ASN A 181 -22.48 -15.48 -7.55
N ARG A 182 -21.14 -15.44 -7.44
CA ARG A 182 -20.25 -16.29 -8.22
C ARG A 182 -20.19 -17.72 -7.67
N LYS A 183 -20.01 -18.69 -8.58
CA LYS A 183 -19.95 -20.13 -8.25
C LYS A 183 -18.64 -20.55 -7.60
N GLU A 184 -17.52 -19.88 -7.88
CA GLU A 184 -16.21 -20.17 -7.27
C GLU A 184 -16.20 -19.96 -5.75
N VAL A 185 -17.08 -19.10 -5.24
CA VAL A 185 -17.20 -18.73 -3.82
C VAL A 185 -18.05 -19.74 -3.02
N THR A 186 -18.67 -20.73 -3.68
CA THR A 186 -19.82 -21.50 -3.13
C THR A 186 -19.49 -22.65 -2.15
N THR A 187 -18.40 -22.60 -1.39
CA THR A 187 -18.08 -23.70 -0.46
C THR A 187 -18.74 -23.58 0.93
N GLY A 188 -19.43 -22.48 1.25
CA GLY A 188 -19.80 -22.16 2.64
C GLY A 188 -21.25 -22.39 3.11
N LYS A 189 -22.28 -21.99 2.36
CA LYS A 189 -23.66 -21.91 2.91
C LYS A 189 -24.72 -22.51 1.98
N SER A 190 -25.36 -23.59 2.45
CA SER A 190 -26.40 -24.35 1.73
C SER A 190 -27.76 -23.65 1.62
N SER A 191 -27.94 -22.47 2.22
CA SER A 191 -29.16 -21.66 2.12
C SER A 191 -28.83 -20.18 2.02
N ARG A 192 -28.54 -19.69 0.82
CA ARG A 192 -28.34 -18.25 0.60
C ARG A 192 -29.69 -17.52 0.64
N SER A 193 -29.75 -16.46 1.45
CA SER A 193 -30.82 -15.46 1.41
C SER A 193 -30.94 -14.90 -0.02
N SER A 194 -32.16 -14.64 -0.47
CA SER A 194 -32.39 -13.94 -1.76
C SER A 194 -31.87 -12.50 -1.75
N LYS A 195 -31.65 -11.93 -0.57
CA LYS A 195 -31.04 -10.62 -0.36
C LYS A 195 -29.63 -10.83 0.20
N GLN A 196 -28.62 -10.53 -0.60
CA GLN A 196 -27.22 -10.48 -0.16
C GLN A 196 -26.99 -9.13 0.54
N THR A 197 -26.19 -9.13 1.60
CA THR A 197 -25.85 -7.95 2.41
C THR A 197 -24.35 -7.80 2.56
N LEU A 198 -23.87 -6.62 2.98
CA LEU A 198 -22.47 -6.44 3.32
C LEU A 198 -22.00 -7.43 4.40
N GLU A 199 -22.83 -7.71 5.41
CA GLU A 199 -22.53 -8.72 6.44
C GLU A 199 -22.31 -10.11 5.83
N ASP A 200 -23.13 -10.51 4.85
CA ASP A 200 -22.94 -11.76 4.11
C ASP A 200 -21.60 -11.78 3.36
N PHE A 201 -21.21 -10.64 2.76
CA PHE A 201 -19.93 -10.47 2.07
C PHE A 201 -18.76 -10.63 3.03
N MET A 202 -18.74 -9.86 4.10
CA MET A 202 -17.68 -9.89 5.11
C MET A 202 -17.50 -11.30 5.71
N SER A 203 -18.61 -12.00 5.97
CA SER A 203 -18.62 -13.36 6.51
C SER A 203 -18.11 -14.41 5.52
N GLU A 204 -18.49 -14.33 4.25
CA GLU A 204 -18.12 -15.34 3.24
C GLU A 204 -16.65 -15.20 2.85
N PHE A 205 -16.15 -13.96 2.74
CA PHE A 205 -14.79 -13.69 2.28
C PHE A 205 -13.74 -13.63 3.38
N SER A 206 -14.11 -13.87 4.64
CA SER A 206 -13.21 -13.96 5.80
C SER A 206 -12.03 -12.98 5.71
N LEU A 207 -12.35 -11.68 5.62
CA LEU A 207 -11.41 -10.64 5.22
C LEU A 207 -10.25 -10.39 6.21
N LEU A 208 -10.22 -11.16 7.30
CA LEU A 208 -9.18 -11.21 8.31
C LEU A 208 -7.98 -12.08 7.95
N MET A 209 -8.03 -12.75 6.78
CA MET A 209 -6.91 -13.56 6.30
C MET A 209 -5.77 -12.66 5.79
N ALA A 210 -4.55 -13.18 5.83
CA ALA A 210 -3.40 -12.53 5.21
C ALA A 210 -3.69 -12.28 3.72
N TYR A 211 -3.07 -11.25 3.13
CA TYR A 211 -3.25 -10.87 1.72
C TYR A 211 -4.64 -10.35 1.34
N ASN A 212 -5.59 -10.30 2.27
CA ASN A 212 -6.79 -9.48 2.16
C ASN A 212 -6.52 -8.12 2.81
N PHE A 213 -6.74 -7.04 2.06
CA PHE A 213 -6.34 -5.70 2.50
C PHE A 213 -7.28 -4.60 2.02
N ILE A 214 -7.12 -3.45 2.65
CA ILE A 214 -7.68 -2.18 2.18
C ILE A 214 -6.70 -1.04 2.30
N VAL A 215 -6.62 -0.26 1.23
CA VAL A 215 -5.88 1.01 1.18
C VAL A 215 -6.82 2.12 0.76
N THR A 216 -6.68 3.27 1.41
CA THR A 216 -7.37 4.51 1.05
C THR A 216 -6.37 5.60 0.73
N ARG A 217 -6.69 6.46 -0.24
CA ARG A 217 -5.98 7.72 -0.53
C ARG A 217 -7.01 8.83 -0.59
N ASP A 218 -6.91 9.81 0.32
CA ASP A 218 -7.78 10.98 0.30
C ASP A 218 -7.24 12.07 -0.65
N ALA A 219 -8.04 13.12 -0.91
CA ALA A 219 -7.70 14.19 -1.84
C ALA A 219 -6.47 15.05 -1.42
N THR A 220 -5.94 14.83 -0.22
CA THR A 220 -4.73 15.49 0.30
C THR A 220 -3.49 14.60 0.28
N ASP A 221 -3.59 13.39 -0.28
CA ASP A 221 -2.54 12.36 -0.25
C ASP A 221 -2.27 11.83 1.16
N ARG A 222 -3.33 11.72 1.97
CA ARG A 222 -3.30 10.94 3.20
C ARG A 222 -3.74 9.52 2.91
N PHE A 223 -2.93 8.57 3.34
CA PHE A 223 -3.13 7.14 3.16
C PHE A 223 -3.62 6.51 4.45
N GLY A 224 -4.61 5.62 4.34
CA GLY A 224 -4.99 4.69 5.39
C GLY A 224 -4.84 3.26 4.90
N MET A 225 -4.21 2.39 5.68
CA MET A 225 -3.93 1.00 5.32
C MET A 225 -4.29 0.04 6.44
N LEU A 226 -4.92 -1.06 6.06
CA LEU A 226 -5.09 -2.26 6.89
C LEU A 226 -4.70 -3.48 6.06
N ASP A 227 -3.68 -4.18 6.52
CA ASP A 227 -3.28 -5.50 6.00
C ASP A 227 -2.70 -6.34 7.14
N HIS A 228 -3.23 -7.55 7.34
CA HIS A 228 -2.85 -8.39 8.47
C HIS A 228 -1.37 -8.79 8.48
N PHE A 229 -0.69 -8.73 7.34
CA PHE A 229 0.73 -9.04 7.22
C PHE A 229 1.60 -7.77 7.40
N CYS A 230 1.34 -6.72 6.64
CA CYS A 230 2.15 -5.50 6.61
C CYS A 230 1.98 -4.62 7.86
N THR A 231 0.77 -4.52 8.41
CA THR A 231 0.52 -3.74 9.64
C THR A 231 0.43 -4.60 10.88
N ASN A 232 0.66 -5.91 10.75
CA ASN A 232 0.44 -6.90 11.81
C ASN A 232 -0.97 -6.79 12.42
N GLY A 233 -1.97 -6.54 11.57
CA GLY A 233 -3.38 -6.42 11.95
C GLY A 233 -3.83 -5.07 12.50
N LYS A 234 -2.95 -4.06 12.53
CA LYS A 234 -3.29 -2.69 12.97
C LYS A 234 -3.72 -1.80 11.81
N ILE A 235 -4.38 -0.68 12.10
CA ILE A 235 -4.66 0.35 11.09
C ILE A 235 -3.55 1.38 11.13
N ALA A 236 -2.95 1.68 9.97
CA ALA A 236 -1.88 2.67 9.84
C ALA A 236 -2.31 3.84 8.95
N HIS A 237 -2.08 5.06 9.41
CA HIS A 237 -2.19 6.28 8.61
C HIS A 237 -0.82 6.87 8.32
N PHE A 238 -0.54 7.16 7.04
CA PHE A 238 0.69 7.82 6.59
C PHE A 238 0.36 8.79 5.44
N GLY A 239 1.34 9.53 4.92
CA GLY A 239 1.09 10.54 3.87
C GLY A 239 1.23 11.97 4.39
N LYS A 240 0.52 12.92 3.77
CA LYS A 240 0.40 14.28 4.32
C LYS A 240 -0.44 14.25 5.60
N ILE A 241 0.12 13.71 6.66
CA ILE A 241 -0.39 13.91 8.02
C ILE A 241 -0.14 15.39 8.27
N ASP A 242 -1.21 16.16 8.44
CA ASP A 242 -1.16 17.61 8.62
C ASP A 242 0.12 18.05 9.35
N ASN A 243 0.78 19.08 8.80
CA ASN A 243 1.75 19.89 9.52
C ASN A 243 1.04 20.54 10.71
N VAL A 244 0.73 19.74 11.74
CA VAL A 244 0.67 20.21 13.11
C VAL A 244 2.12 20.51 13.47
N GLU A 245 2.64 21.57 12.86
CA GLU A 245 3.75 22.30 13.43
C GLU A 245 3.31 22.69 14.84
N THR A 246 4.22 22.44 15.79
CA THR A 246 4.22 22.93 17.15
C THR A 246 3.26 22.27 18.14
N SER A 247 3.72 21.18 18.77
CA SER A 247 4.23 21.30 20.15
C SER A 247 4.56 19.93 20.75
N PHE A 248 5.82 19.51 20.66
CA PHE A 248 6.44 18.77 21.75
C PHE A 248 7.77 19.46 22.05
N LYS A 249 7.74 20.26 23.13
CA LYS A 249 8.92 20.56 23.93
C LYS A 249 9.30 19.32 24.73
#